data_AF-Q4T0U9-F1
#
_entry.id   AF-Q4T0U9-F1
#
_cell.length_a   1.000
_cell.length_b   1.000
_cell.length_c   1.000
_cell.angle_alpha   90.00
_cell.angle_beta   90.00
_cell.angle_gamma   90.00
#
_symmetry.space_group_name_H-M   'P 1'
#
loop_
_entity.id
_entity.type
_entity.pdbx_description
1 polymer ?
#
loop_
_entity_poly.entity_id
_entity_poly.type
_entity_poly.pdbx_seq_one_letter_code
_entity_poly.pdbx_strand_id
1 'polypeptide(L)' 'QIFGPVMQIMKFKSLEEVLERANDTKYGLAAAVFTKDIDKAHYISAGLRAGTVWWGC' A
#
# COMPACT_ATOMS: atom_id res chain seq x y z
N GLN A 1 0.09 8.20 -13.26
CA GLN A 1 1.52 8.22 -12.87
C GLN A 1 2.06 9.61 -13.20
N ILE A 2 2.73 10.27 -12.25
CA ILE A 2 3.37 11.58 -12.42
C ILE A 2 4.88 11.35 -12.20
N PHE A 3 5.73 11.70 -13.16
CA PHE A 3 7.18 11.45 -13.13
C PHE A 3 7.99 12.66 -12.60
N GLY A 4 7.33 13.62 -11.95
CA GLY A 4 7.94 14.75 -11.23
C GLY A 4 7.97 14.54 -9.72
N PRO A 5 8.59 15.43 -8.92
CA PRO A 5 8.68 15.32 -7.47
C PRO A 5 7.35 15.63 -6.78
N VAL A 6 6.36 14.77 -6.98
CA VAL A 6 4.99 14.92 -6.48
C VAL A 6 4.61 13.69 -5.66
N MET A 7 4.32 13.90 -4.37
CA MET A 7 3.82 12.88 -3.47
C MET A 7 2.41 13.26 -3.01
N GLN A 8 1.46 12.33 -3.13
CA GLN A 8 0.09 12.53 -2.65
C GLN A 8 -0.10 11.86 -1.30
N ILE A 9 -0.45 12.64 -0.27
CA ILE A 9 -0.77 12.12 1.07
C ILE A 9 -2.30 12.06 1.20
N MET A 10 -2.81 10.88 1.51
CA MET A 10 -4.24 10.65 1.70
C MET A 10 -4.51 10.10 3.08
N LYS A 11 -5.51 10.65 3.77
CA LYS A 11 -6.02 10.05 5.00
C LYS A 11 -6.90 8.86 4.63
N PHE A 12 -6.87 7.85 5.49
CA PHE A 12 -7.72 6.67 5.46
C PHE A 12 -8.23 6.41 6.88
N LYS A 13 -9.32 5.66 7.01
CA LYS A 13 -9.90 5.33 8.33
C LYS A 13 -9.82 3.85 8.68
N SER A 14 -9.94 2.96 7.70
CA SER A 14 -9.85 1.51 7.91
C SER A 14 -8.81 0.86 7.00
N LEU A 15 -8.38 -0.34 7.38
CA LEU A 15 -7.46 -1.14 6.58
C LEU A 15 -8.11 -1.61 5.27
N GLU A 16 -9.38 -1.99 5.30
CA GLU A 16 -10.09 -2.46 4.09
C GLU A 16 -10.18 -1.35 3.04
N GLU A 17 -10.46 -0.11 3.48
CA GLU A 17 -10.48 1.07 2.60
C GLU A 17 -9.13 1.26 1.90
N VAL A 18 -8.02 1.06 2.61
CA VAL A 18 -6.68 1.17 2.04
C VAL A 18 -6.40 0.06 1.04
N LEU A 19 -6.80 -1.18 1.35
CA LEU A 19 -6.60 -2.31 0.45
C LEU A 19 -7.39 -2.17 -0.85
N GLU A 20 -8.65 -1.75 -0.76
CA GLU A 20 -9.48 -1.50 -1.94
C GLU A 20 -8.88 -0.39 -2.79
N ARG A 21 -8.53 0.75 -2.17
CA ARG A 21 -7.91 1.89 -2.87
C ARG A 21 -6.53 1.58 -3.44
N ALA A 22 -5.72 0.78 -2.76
CA ALA A 22 -4.41 0.38 -3.24
C ALA A 22 -4.46 -0.65 -4.37
N ASN A 23 -5.56 -1.40 -4.48
CA ASN A 23 -5.84 -2.32 -5.57
C ASN A 23 -6.58 -1.66 -6.74
N ASP A 24 -7.27 -0.53 -6.51
CA ASP A 24 -7.95 0.27 -7.54
C ASP A 24 -6.98 1.13 -8.36
N THR A 25 -5.93 0.48 -8.87
CA THR A 25 -4.95 1.08 -9.77
C THR A 25 -4.56 0.07 -10.83
N LYS A 26 -4.49 0.52 -12.08
CA LYS A 26 -3.96 -0.29 -13.19
C LYS A 26 -2.45 -0.50 -13.10
N TYR A 27 -1.78 0.22 -12.20
CA TYR A 27 -0.35 0.13 -11.91
C TYR A 27 -0.15 -0.55 -10.56
N GLY A 28 0.71 -1.56 -10.49
CA GLY A 28 0.95 -2.32 -9.26
C GLY A 28 2.40 -2.80 -9.15
N LEU A 29 3.37 -1.90 -9.38
CA LEU A 29 4.78 -2.29 -9.44
C LEU A 29 5.37 -2.57 -8.05
N ALA A 30 5.22 -1.63 -7.11
CA ALA A 30 5.73 -1.75 -5.76
C ALA A 30 4.76 -1.10 -4.75
N ALA A 31 4.64 -1.72 -3.58
CA ALA A 31 3.94 -1.18 -2.42
C ALA A 31 4.83 -1.26 -1.17
N ALA A 32 4.64 -0.35 -0.23
CA ALA A 32 5.36 -0.34 1.04
C ALA A 32 4.38 -0.18 2.20
N VAL A 33 4.54 -1.00 3.23
CA VAL A 33 3.69 -1.01 4.43
C VAL A 33 4.56 -0.66 5.64
N PHE A 34 4.20 0.42 6.32
CA PHE A 34 4.85 0.86 7.55
C PHE A 34 3.89 0.63 8.72
N THR A 35 4.13 -0.46 9.45
CA THR A 35 3.36 -0.83 10.64
C THR A 35 4.28 -1.48 11.66
N LYS A 36 3.99 -1.30 12.96
CA LYS A 36 4.67 -2.02 14.06
C LYS A 36 4.00 -3.36 14.37
N ASP A 37 2.82 -3.59 13.81
CA ASP A 37 2.00 -4.77 14.02
C ASP A 37 2.22 -5.75 12.87
N ILE A 38 2.81 -6.90 13.18
CA ILE A 38 3.22 -7.91 12.21
C ILE A 38 2.01 -8.63 11.59
N ASP A 39 0.93 -8.80 12.35
CA ASP A 39 -0.30 -9.43 11.86
C ASP A 39 -0.95 -8.55 10.80
N LYS A 40 -0.98 -7.23 11.05
CA LYS A 40 -1.41 -6.25 10.05
C LYS A 40 -0.48 -6.21 8.84
N ALA A 41 0.83 -6.34 9.03
CA ALA A 41 1.79 -6.35 7.93
C ALA A 41 1.52 -7.53 6.98
N HIS A 42 1.34 -8.73 7.52
CA HIS A 42 1.03 -9.93 6.75
C HIS A 42 -0.34 -9.82 6.06
N TYR A 43 -1.36 -9.35 6.78
CA TYR A 43 -2.70 -9.16 6.22
C TYR A 43 -2.69 -8.18 5.03
N ILE A 44 -2.02 -7.03 5.18
CA ILE A 44 -1.94 -6.03 4.10
C ILE A 44 -1.11 -6.56 2.92
N SER A 45 0.01 -7.24 3.20
CA SER A 45 0.87 -7.79 2.16
C SER A 45 0.18 -8.87 1.33
N ALA A 46 -0.67 -9.70 1.95
CA ALA A 46 -1.47 -10.70 1.25
C ALA A 46 -2.63 -10.08 0.44
N GLY A 47 -3.17 -8.95 0.89
CA GLY A 47 -4.29 -8.27 0.22
C GLY A 47 -3.88 -7.34 -0.93
N LEU A 48 -2.61 -6.93 -1.00
CA LEU A 48 -2.09 -6.02 -2.02
C LEU A 48 -1.78 -6.74 -3.34
N ARG A 49 -2.32 -6.23 -4.45
CA ARG A 49 -1.99 -6.67 -5.82
C ARG A 49 -0.81 -5.88 -6.36
N ALA A 50 0.35 -6.03 -5.73
CA ALA A 50 1.61 -5.41 -6.15
C ALA A 50 2.70 -6.46 -6.41
N GLY A 51 3.56 -6.21 -7.40
CA GLY A 51 4.65 -7.12 -7.77
C GLY A 51 5.75 -7.23 -6.70
N THR A 52 5.93 -6.20 -5.87
CA THR A 52 6.84 -6.25 -4.73
C THR A 52 6.24 -5.47 -3.55
N VAL A 53 6.20 -6.10 -2.38
CA VAL A 53 5.71 -5.47 -1.14
C VAL A 53 6.87 -5.40 -0.15
N TRP A 54 7.16 -4.18 0.32
CA TRP A 54 8.19 -3.91 1.32
C TRP A 54 7.53 -3.69 2.68
N TRP A 55 8.05 -4.32 3.73
CA TRP A 55 7.58 -4.13 5.10
C TRP A 55 8.75 -3.62 5.93
N GLY A 56 8.64 -2.39 6.44
CA GLY A 56 9.67 -1.76 7.28
C GLY A 56 10.96 -1.36 6.53
N CYS A 57 11.37 -0.11 6.74
CA CYS A 57 12.77 0.25 6.87
C CYS A 57 12.95 1.04 8.17
#